data_AF-A0A2V8BHL5-F1
#
_entry.id   AF-A0A2V8BHL5-F1
#
_cell.length_a   1.000
_cell.length_b   1.000
_cell.length_c   1.000
_cell.angle_alpha   90.00
_cell.angle_beta   90.00
_cell.angle_gamma   90.00
#
_symmetry.space_group_name_H-M   'P 1'
#
loop_
_entity.id
_entity.type
_entity.pdbx_description
1 polymer ?
#
loop_
_entity_poly.entity_id
_entity_poly.type
_entity_poly.pdbx_seq_one_letter_code
_entity_poly.pdbx_strand_id
1 'polypeptide(L)'
;LVEEYDIRLPATMNVIAVPQNVNLENDVASYSATFTMQGQTLRVTRKLVDRLEGPVMAPTLFKAADEKSDAIARDLRAQIVYRAR
;
A
#
# COMPACT_ATOMS: atom_id res chain seq x y z
N LEU A 1 -6.04 0.14 -11.08
CA LEU A 1 -6.88 0.11 -9.86
C LEU A 1 -6.47 1.28 -8.96
N VAL A 2 -7.44 2.03 -8.45
CA VAL A 2 -7.22 3.07 -7.45
C VAL A 2 -8.13 2.77 -6.25
N GLU A 3 -7.57 2.85 -5.04
CA GLU A 3 -8.27 2.70 -3.78
C GLU A 3 -7.98 3.93 -2.91
N GLU A 4 -9.04 4.55 -2.40
CA GLU A 4 -8.95 5.74 -1.54
C GLU A 4 -9.95 5.60 -0.39
N TYR A 5 -9.45 5.75 0.85
CA TYR A 5 -10.30 5.71 2.02
C TYR A 5 -9.68 6.43 3.21
N ASP A 6 -10.53 6.80 4.16
CA ASP A 6 -10.14 7.47 5.40
C ASP A 6 -10.37 6.53 6.59
N ILE A 7 -9.36 6.38 7.45
CA ILE A 7 -9.49 5.74 8.76
C ILE A 7 -9.61 6.84 9.80
N ARG A 8 -10.79 6.98 10.41
CA ARG A 8 -11.02 7.92 11.52
C ARG A 8 -10.80 7.21 12.84
N LEU A 9 -9.84 7.70 13.62
CA LEU A 9 -9.51 7.16 14.93
C LEU A 9 -10.19 8.00 16.03
N PRO A 10 -10.61 7.39 17.16
CA PRO A 10 -11.12 8.13 18.30
C PRO A 10 -10.09 9.14 18.85
N ALA A 11 -10.56 10.29 19.34
CA ALA A 11 -9.71 11.32 19.94
C ALA A 11 -8.98 10.86 21.23
N THR A 12 -9.43 9.75 21.83
CA THR A 12 -8.81 9.11 22.99
C THR A 12 -7.59 8.25 22.63
N MET A 13 -7.33 8.00 21.35
CA MET A 13 -6.15 7.25 20.91
C MET A 13 -4.98 8.18 20.63
N ASN A 14 -3.79 7.80 21.08
CA ASN A 14 -2.54 8.44 20.68
C ASN A 14 -1.86 7.58 19.61
N VAL A 15 -1.82 8.07 18.37
CA VAL A 15 -1.12 7.39 17.28
C VAL A 15 0.38 7.54 17.45
N ILE A 16 1.08 6.42 17.50
CA ILE A 16 2.53 6.35 17.68
C ILE A 16 3.22 6.29 16.32
N ALA A 17 2.66 5.49 15.40
CA ALA A 17 3.20 5.34 14.06
C ALA A 17 2.08 5.00 13.06
N VAL A 18 2.31 5.42 11.82
CA VAL A 18 1.55 5.02 10.64
C VAL A 18 2.45 4.23 9.69
N PRO A 19 1.88 3.41 8.78
CA PRO A 19 2.66 2.76 7.74
C PRO A 19 3.52 3.74 6.94
N GLN A 20 4.66 3.25 6.44
CA GLN A 20 5.49 4.00 5.52
C GLN A 20 4.89 3.98 4.11
N ASN A 21 5.14 5.03 3.33
CA ASN A 21 4.74 5.08 1.93
C ASN A 21 5.50 4.01 1.14
N VAL A 22 4.83 3.44 0.15
CA VAL A 22 5.39 2.45 -0.77
C VAL A 22 5.41 3.02 -2.18
N ASN A 23 6.52 2.78 -2.89
CA ASN A 23 6.64 3.07 -4.31
C ASN A 23 7.40 1.92 -4.97
N LEU A 24 6.77 1.28 -5.95
CA LEU A 24 7.33 0.22 -6.77
C LEU A 24 7.07 0.55 -8.23
N GLU A 25 8.09 0.34 -9.05
CA GLU A 25 8.02 0.50 -10.50
C GLU A 25 8.88 -0.59 -11.13
N ASN A 26 8.30 -1.44 -11.98
CA ASN A 26 9.02 -2.47 -12.72
C ASN A 26 8.30 -2.86 -14.02
N ASP A 27 8.84 -3.85 -14.73
CA ASP A 27 8.35 -4.29 -16.04
C ASP A 27 6.89 -4.78 -16.02
N VAL A 28 6.35 -5.18 -14.87
CA VAL A 28 4.99 -5.75 -14.76
C VAL A 28 3.99 -4.83 -14.09
N ALA A 29 4.43 -3.81 -13.34
CA ALA A 29 3.52 -2.87 -12.69
C ALA A 29 4.19 -1.58 -12.17
N SER A 30 3.34 -0.58 -11.93
CA SER A 30 3.60 0.47 -10.94
C SER A 30 2.67 0.30 -9.75
N TYR A 31 3.18 0.36 -8.53
CA TYR A 31 2.38 0.39 -7.31
C TYR A 31 2.82 1.53 -6.39
N SER A 32 1.86 2.33 -5.94
CA SER A 32 2.10 3.32 -4.88
C SER A 32 1.06 3.21 -3.77
N ALA A 33 1.52 3.38 -2.53
CA ALA A 33 0.67 3.49 -1.35
C ALA A 33 1.12 4.70 -0.53
N THR A 34 0.18 5.57 -0.16
CA THR A 34 0.46 6.78 0.63
C THR A 34 -0.42 6.83 1.86
N PHE A 35 0.18 7.26 2.98
CA PHE A 35 -0.43 7.31 4.30
C PHE A 35 -0.22 8.69 4.89
N THR A 36 -1.27 9.51 4.92
CA THR A 36 -1.18 10.90 5.41
C THR A 36 -2.09 11.11 6.61
N MET A 37 -1.50 11.36 7.78
CA MET A 37 -2.25 11.67 8.99
C MET A 37 -2.66 13.15 9.00
N GLN A 38 -3.96 13.41 9.17
CA GLN A 38 -4.54 14.74 9.32
C GLN A 38 -5.39 14.77 10.60
N GLY A 39 -4.83 15.31 11.67
CA GLY A 39 -5.46 15.23 13.00
C GLY A 39 -5.61 13.78 13.44
N GLN A 40 -6.87 13.33 13.58
CA GLN A 40 -7.21 11.95 13.96
C GLN A 40 -7.70 11.08 12.80
N THR A 41 -7.53 11.56 11.57
CA THR A 41 -7.91 10.83 10.35
C THR A 41 -6.66 10.49 9.54
N LEU A 42 -6.46 9.20 9.27
CA LEU A 42 -5.44 8.74 8.33
C LEU A 42 -6.08 8.59 6.95
N ARG A 43 -5.63 9.38 5.98
CA ARG A 43 -5.97 9.18 4.57
C ARG A 43 -5.05 8.14 3.95
N VAL A 44 -5.63 7.14 3.31
CA VAL A 44 -4.92 6.09 2.58
C VAL A 44 -5.27 6.17 1.10
N THR A 45 -4.25 6.15 0.26
CA THR A 45 -4.42 6.09 -1.19
C THR A 45 -3.47 5.05 -1.76
N ARG A 46 -4.01 4.06 -2.47
CA ARG A 46 -3.26 3.06 -3.22
C ARG A 46 -3.57 3.14 -4.70
N LYS A 47 -2.54 2.97 -5.53
CA LYS A 47 -2.68 2.90 -6.98
C LYS A 47 -1.84 1.75 -7.52
N LEU A 48 -2.49 0.87 -8.26
CA LEU A 48 -1.86 -0.20 -9.02
C LEU A 48 -2.14 0.01 -10.51
N VAL A 49 -1.08 0.06 -11.30
CA VAL A 49 -1.14 -0.08 -12.76
C VAL A 49 -0.49 -1.42 -13.09
N ASP A 50 -1.30 -2.40 -13.47
CA ASP A 50 -0.79 -3.68 -13.96
C ASP A 50 -0.45 -3.56 -15.44
N ARG A 51 0.68 -4.14 -15.85
CA ARG A 51 1.23 -4.10 -17.21
C ARG A 51 1.38 -5.48 -17.82
N LEU A 52 0.95 -6.54 -17.14
CA LEU A 52 0.94 -7.87 -17.71
C LEU A 52 -0.09 -7.95 -18.85
N GLU A 53 0.39 -8.34 -20.03
CA GLU A 53 -0.46 -8.52 -21.20
C GLU A 53 -0.94 -9.97 -21.29
N GLY A 54 -2.25 -10.16 -21.13
CA GLY A 54 -2.90 -11.46 -21.28
C GLY A 54 -2.82 -12.38 -20.05
N PRO A 55 -3.44 -13.57 -20.12
CA PRO A 55 -3.58 -14.47 -18.97
C PRO A 55 -2.34 -15.33 -18.70
N VAL A 56 -1.34 -15.32 -19.58
CA VAL A 56 -0.13 -16.14 -19.49
C VAL A 56 1.09 -15.23 -19.39
N MET A 57 1.86 -15.38 -18.32
CA MET A 57 3.07 -14.59 -18.09
C MET A 57 4.31 -15.33 -18.63
N ALA A 58 5.16 -14.61 -19.35
CA ALA A 58 6.46 -15.13 -19.76
C ALA A 58 7.36 -15.43 -18.54
N PRO A 59 8.16 -16.51 -18.55
CA PRO A 59 9.02 -16.85 -17.41
C PRO A 59 9.99 -15.74 -17.00
N THR A 60 10.44 -14.93 -17.96
CA THR A 60 11.34 -13.79 -17.72
C THR A 60 10.73 -12.71 -16.82
N LEU A 61 9.40 -12.59 -16.79
CA LEU A 61 8.68 -11.60 -15.97
C LEU A 61 8.41 -12.08 -14.54
N PHE A 62 8.66 -13.37 -14.24
CA PHE A 62 8.31 -13.97 -12.96
C PHE A 62 8.91 -13.22 -11.77
N LYS A 63 10.20 -12.87 -11.84
CA LYS A 63 10.87 -12.15 -10.75
C LYS A 63 10.21 -10.79 -10.47
N ALA A 64 9.90 -10.03 -11.51
CA ALA A 64 9.23 -8.73 -11.38
C ALA A 64 7.80 -8.88 -10.83
N ALA A 65 7.09 -9.95 -11.20
CA ALA A 65 5.76 -10.27 -10.68
C ALA A 65 5.79 -10.72 -9.21
N ASP A 66 6.83 -11.46 -8.81
CA ASP A 66 7.06 -11.83 -7.42
C ASP A 66 7.33 -10.58 -6.58
N GLU A 67 8.28 -9.72 -7.00
CA GLU A 67 8.57 -8.44 -6.36
C GLU A 67 7.32 -7.54 -6.22
N LYS A 68 6.48 -7.49 -7.26
CA LYS A 68 5.17 -6.82 -7.23
C LYS A 68 4.29 -7.37 -6.13
N SER A 69 4.10 -8.69 -6.12
CA SER A 69 3.21 -9.37 -5.15
C SER A 69 3.71 -9.19 -3.73
N ASP A 70 5.02 -9.26 -3.53
CA ASP A 70 5.69 -9.09 -2.25
C ASP A 70 5.55 -7.67 -1.70
N ALA A 71 5.74 -6.65 -2.54
CA ALA A 71 5.57 -5.25 -2.14
C ALA A 71 4.13 -4.95 -1.71
N ILE A 72 3.15 -5.42 -2.50
CA ILE A 72 1.72 -5.26 -2.18
C ILE A 72 1.36 -6.02 -0.90
N ALA A 73 1.81 -7.28 -0.76
CA ALA A 73 1.50 -8.08 0.41
C ALA A 73 2.12 -7.53 1.70
N ARG A 74 3.31 -6.91 1.63
CA ARG A 74 3.92 -6.20 2.77
C ARG A 74 3.11 -4.96 3.14
N ASP A 75 2.70 -4.15 2.15
CA ASP A 75 1.88 -2.96 2.38
C ASP A 75 0.52 -3.29 3.01
N LEU A 76 -0.19 -4.31 2.49
CA LEU A 76 -1.50 -4.71 2.99
C LEU A 76 -1.45 -5.26 4.44
N ARG A 77 -0.28 -5.70 4.90
CA ARG A 77 -0.06 -6.16 6.28
C ARG A 77 0.41 -5.03 7.21
N ALA A 78 0.69 -3.84 6.69
CA ALA A 78 1.18 -2.74 7.50
C ALA A 78 0.14 -2.28 8.53
N GLN A 79 0.63 -1.82 9.68
CA GLN A 79 -0.21 -1.56 10.85
C GLN A 79 -0.10 -0.10 11.29
N ILE A 80 -1.22 0.44 11.79
CA ILE A 80 -1.23 1.67 12.59
C ILE A 80 -0.93 1.27 14.03
N VAL A 81 0.10 1.86 14.63
CA VAL A 81 0.45 1.62 16.03
C VAL A 81 -0.10 2.76 16.87
N TYR A 82 -0.87 2.44 17.90
CA TYR A 82 -1.48 3.42 18.80
C TYR A 82 -1.42 2.93 20.25
N ARG A 83 -1.61 3.86 21.18
CA ARG A 83 -1.88 3.57 22.59
C ARG A 83 -3.15 4.26 23.04
N ALA A 84 -3.88 3.62 23.95
CA ALA A 84 -4.91 4.33 24.72
C ALA A 84 -4.24 5.46 25.50
N ARG A 85 -4.89 6.63 25.56
CA ARG A 85 -4.48 7.70 26.46
C ARG A 85 -4.82 7.35 27.91
#